data_AF-A0A2V7SDY2-F1
#
_entry.id   AF-A0A2V7SDY2-F1
#
_cell.length_a   1.000
_cell.length_b   1.000
_cell.length_c   1.000
_cell.angle_alpha   90.00
_cell.angle_beta   90.00
_cell.angle_gamma   90.00
#
_symmetry.space_group_name_H-M   'P 1'
#
loop_
_entity.id
_entity.type
_entity.pdbx_description
1 polymer ?
#
loop_
_entity_poly.entity_id
_entity_poly.type
_entity_poly.pdbx_seq_one_letter_code
_entity_poly.pdbx_strand_id
1 'polypeptide(L)'
;MIAWGCIWATYGFRHAASPGTERRLEIAAMARNIRLSRLIAEARDRGTPFTDERALQARADVTPPDLQERFILWAARHRLLPEAYVYGLAFAAQGAAGRPSFLLGRVSLTGSRAYFPICFGAKTPVATLAVVAAALALGARRLFRLRRRGEAAFLLVPATAIALTAIHSRLNIGHRHLLGLYPFLYIYAGALPGQLKSAAGRVAGLWAPLAMVILLGAETIAARPYFIPFFNVLAGGARGGMGLLSDSNLDWGQGLPALQRWMREQGVQRVNLCYFGTADPAAYGIAFVPLPGTYHLGVPGAGEAGYPAEQPELPGYVAIGATHLQGVYLKDALRRYYEFLGRKTPITVLGGGAMYVYWVDRWGE
;
A
#
# COMPACT_ATOMS: atom_id res chain seq x y z
N MET A 1 4.40 20.77 20.88
CA MET A 1 3.52 21.72 21.59
C MET A 1 2.25 22.01 20.78
N ILE A 2 2.32 22.67 19.61
CA ILE A 2 1.13 23.03 18.82
C ILE A 2 0.29 21.82 18.41
N ALA A 3 0.88 20.81 17.75
CA ALA A 3 0.15 19.60 17.33
C ALA A 3 -0.52 18.87 18.51
N TRP A 4 0.15 18.82 19.66
CA TRP A 4 -0.37 18.22 20.88
C TRP A 4 -1.58 19.00 21.44
N GLY A 5 -1.48 20.34 21.49
CA GLY A 5 -2.58 21.21 21.87
C GLY A 5 -3.78 21.11 20.91
N CYS A 6 -3.53 21.01 19.60
CA CYS A 6 -4.58 20.83 18.59
C CYS A 6 -5.33 19.49 18.77
N ILE A 7 -4.61 18.41 19.09
CA ILE A 7 -5.26 17.14 19.42
C ILE A 7 -6.19 17.35 20.62
N TRP A 8 -5.70 17.87 21.74
CA TRP A 8 -6.55 18.12 22.91
C TRP A 8 -7.74 19.04 22.62
N ALA A 9 -7.55 20.12 21.87
CA ALA A 9 -8.62 21.02 21.47
C ALA A 9 -9.73 20.31 20.68
N THR A 10 -9.36 19.37 19.80
CA THR A 10 -10.33 18.55 19.03
C THR A 10 -11.23 17.71 19.94
N TYR A 11 -10.72 17.32 21.11
CA TYR A 11 -11.48 16.59 22.13
C TYR A 11 -12.03 17.50 23.24
N GLY A 12 -12.02 18.82 23.05
CA GLY A 12 -12.50 19.80 24.03
C GLY A 12 -11.72 19.77 25.34
N PHE A 13 -10.41 19.47 25.29
CA PHE A 13 -9.54 19.27 26.44
C PHE A 13 -10.02 18.20 27.44
N ARG A 14 -10.90 17.30 26.99
CA ARG A 14 -11.43 16.20 27.80
C ARG A 14 -10.62 14.94 27.56
N HIS A 15 -10.31 14.22 28.64
CA HIS A 15 -9.63 12.94 28.53
C HIS A 15 -10.58 11.83 28.05
N ALA A 16 -11.80 11.77 28.60
CA ALA A 16 -12.78 10.71 28.31
C ALA A 16 -13.18 10.69 26.83
N ALA A 17 -13.34 9.49 26.27
CA ALA A 17 -13.70 9.29 24.87
C ALA A 17 -14.97 10.05 24.45
N SER A 18 -16.02 10.01 25.26
CA SER A 18 -17.30 10.68 25.01
C SER A 18 -17.73 11.59 26.19
N PRO A 19 -18.49 12.67 25.93
CA PRO A 19 -19.10 13.46 27.00
C PRO A 19 -20.10 12.62 27.82
N GLY A 20 -20.13 12.81 29.14
CA GLY A 20 -21.16 12.22 30.01
C GLY A 20 -21.10 10.71 30.19
N THR A 21 -20.03 10.04 29.76
CA THR A 21 -19.86 8.59 29.90
C THR A 21 -18.68 8.28 30.81
N GLU A 22 -18.89 7.44 31.83
CA GLU A 22 -17.80 6.92 32.68
C GLU A 22 -17.09 5.70 32.05
N ARG A 23 -17.65 5.15 30.98
CA ARG A 23 -17.13 3.96 30.30
C ARG A 23 -15.78 4.28 29.66
N ARG A 24 -14.75 3.58 30.13
CA ARG A 24 -13.40 3.66 29.58
C ARG A 24 -13.23 2.73 28.39
N LEU A 25 -12.32 3.10 27.51
CA LEU A 25 -11.90 2.25 26.40
C LEU A 25 -10.86 1.24 26.90
N GLU A 26 -10.98 -0.01 26.44
CA GLU A 26 -10.09 -1.12 26.80
C GLU A 26 -8.73 -1.01 26.07
N ILE A 27 -7.97 0.07 26.34
CA ILE A 27 -6.68 0.34 25.69
C ILE A 27 -5.68 -0.79 25.96
N ALA A 28 -5.68 -1.37 27.17
CA ALA A 28 -4.76 -2.46 27.51
C ALA A 28 -5.04 -3.73 26.70
N ALA A 29 -6.32 -4.09 26.55
CA ALA A 29 -6.72 -5.21 25.69
C ALA A 29 -6.37 -4.94 24.22
N MET A 30 -6.63 -3.72 23.73
CA MET A 30 -6.28 -3.33 22.37
C MET A 30 -4.77 -3.35 22.13
N ALA A 31 -3.97 -2.88 23.08
CA ALA A 31 -2.52 -2.90 23.01
C ALA A 31 -1.99 -4.36 22.98
N ARG A 32 -2.57 -5.26 23.77
CA ARG A 32 -2.25 -6.70 23.74
C ARG A 32 -2.58 -7.33 22.38
N ASN A 33 -3.62 -6.87 21.69
CA ASN A 33 -3.95 -7.35 20.35
C ASN A 33 -2.86 -7.06 19.32
N ILE A 34 -2.05 -5.99 19.50
CA ILE A 34 -0.89 -5.71 18.63
C ILE A 34 0.09 -6.89 18.67
N ARG A 35 0.43 -7.35 19.89
CA ARG A 35 1.31 -8.50 20.10
C ARG A 35 0.70 -9.80 19.57
N LEU A 36 -0.60 -10.04 19.77
CA LEU A 36 -1.28 -11.21 19.21
C LEU A 36 -1.21 -11.22 17.68
N SER A 37 -1.60 -10.13 17.02
CA SER A 37 -1.56 -9.99 15.56
C SER A 37 -0.15 -10.21 15.00
N ARG A 38 0.88 -9.69 15.69
CA ARG A 38 2.28 -9.91 15.35
C ARG A 38 2.69 -11.38 15.45
N LEU A 39 2.33 -12.06 16.54
CA LEU A 39 2.66 -13.47 16.73
C LEU A 39 2.00 -14.34 15.66
N ILE A 40 0.73 -14.07 15.33
CA ILE A 40 0.02 -14.75 14.23
C ILE A 40 0.77 -14.53 12.91
N ALA A 41 1.14 -13.29 12.60
CA ALA A 41 1.86 -12.95 11.38
C ALA A 41 3.20 -13.69 11.26
N GLU A 42 4.01 -13.67 12.33
CA GLU A 42 5.32 -14.32 12.37
C GLU A 42 5.23 -15.85 12.33
N ALA A 43 4.18 -16.44 12.92
CA ALA A 43 3.93 -17.87 12.86
C ALA A 43 3.53 -18.31 11.45
N ARG A 44 2.64 -17.56 10.78
CA ARG A 44 2.21 -17.86 9.42
C ARG A 44 3.35 -17.72 8.42
N ASP A 45 4.14 -16.65 8.49
CA ASP A 45 5.29 -16.46 7.59
C ASP A 45 6.39 -17.51 7.78
N ARG A 46 6.50 -18.13 8.98
CA ARG A 46 7.40 -19.26 9.26
C ARG A 46 6.82 -20.63 8.88
N GLY A 47 5.59 -20.70 8.38
CA GLY A 47 4.92 -21.96 8.06
C GLY A 47 4.48 -22.77 9.29
N THR A 48 4.41 -22.14 10.47
CA THR A 48 3.99 -22.78 11.73
C THR A 48 2.81 -22.04 12.36
N PRO A 49 1.67 -21.90 11.64
CA PRO A 49 0.52 -21.15 12.14
C PRO A 49 -0.02 -21.78 13.42
N PHE A 50 -0.49 -20.94 14.34
CA PHE A 50 -1.21 -21.41 15.52
C PHE A 50 -2.50 -22.13 15.10
N THR A 51 -2.72 -23.32 15.64
CA THR A 51 -3.90 -24.16 15.37
C THR A 51 -4.99 -24.01 16.44
N ASP A 52 -4.63 -23.51 17.62
CA ASP A 52 -5.53 -23.31 18.75
C ASP A 52 -5.26 -21.93 19.40
N GLU A 53 -6.33 -21.28 19.82
CA GLU A 53 -6.30 -19.99 20.48
C GLU A 53 -5.54 -20.06 21.81
N ARG A 54 -5.69 -21.16 22.58
CA ARG A 54 -5.00 -21.28 23.88
C ARG A 54 -3.48 -21.23 23.73
N ALA A 55 -2.95 -21.87 22.70
CA ALA A 55 -1.52 -21.85 22.41
C ALA A 55 -1.02 -20.43 22.04
N LEU A 56 -1.81 -19.67 21.27
CA LEU A 56 -1.53 -18.28 20.96
C LEU A 56 -1.55 -17.40 22.21
N GLN A 57 -2.57 -17.56 23.07
CA GLN A 57 -2.69 -16.79 24.32
C GLN A 57 -1.52 -17.07 25.26
N ALA A 58 -1.20 -18.35 25.50
CA ALA A 58 -0.07 -18.76 26.33
C ALA A 58 1.27 -18.21 25.79
N ARG A 59 1.46 -18.23 24.47
CA ARG A 59 2.65 -17.61 23.84
C ARG A 59 2.66 -16.10 24.03
N ALA A 60 1.53 -15.44 23.87
CA ALA A 60 1.44 -13.99 24.06
C ALA A 60 1.78 -13.61 25.50
N ASP A 61 1.30 -14.35 26.49
CA ASP A 61 1.51 -14.04 27.91
C ASP A 61 2.98 -14.07 28.34
N VAL A 62 3.77 -14.99 27.79
CA VAL A 62 5.22 -15.07 28.04
C VAL A 62 6.05 -14.15 27.13
N THR A 63 5.44 -13.55 26.09
CA THR A 63 6.13 -12.65 25.17
C THR A 63 6.05 -11.21 25.70
N PRO A 64 7.17 -10.52 25.95
CA PRO A 64 7.14 -9.15 26.45
C PRO A 64 6.52 -8.18 25.43
N PRO A 65 5.88 -7.08 25.92
CA PRO A 65 5.35 -6.03 25.05
C PRO A 65 6.50 -5.31 24.34
N ASP A 66 6.29 -4.95 23.08
CA ASP A 66 7.30 -4.18 22.34
C ASP A 66 7.27 -2.69 22.66
N LEU A 67 8.16 -1.93 22.02
CA LEU A 67 8.27 -0.49 22.25
C LEU A 67 6.96 0.25 21.95
N GLN A 68 6.22 -0.17 20.92
CA GLN A 68 4.97 0.48 20.52
C GLN A 68 3.86 0.18 21.52
N GLU A 69 3.70 -1.08 21.92
CA GLU A 69 2.75 -1.50 22.97
C GLU A 69 3.05 -0.78 24.30
N ARG A 70 4.33 -0.78 24.71
CA ARG A 70 4.77 -0.09 25.94
C ARG A 70 4.50 1.41 25.89
N PHE A 71 4.78 2.06 24.75
CA PHE A 71 4.53 3.49 24.58
C PHE A 71 3.03 3.82 24.69
N ILE A 72 2.17 3.03 24.05
CA ILE A 72 0.71 3.20 24.11
C ILE A 72 0.22 3.07 25.56
N LEU A 73 0.65 2.02 26.26
CA LEU A 73 0.27 1.80 27.66
C LEU A 73 0.77 2.91 28.58
N TRP A 74 2.00 3.39 28.35
CA TRP A 74 2.56 4.52 29.08
C TRP A 74 1.78 5.83 28.81
N ALA A 75 1.48 6.12 27.55
CA ALA A 75 0.71 7.30 27.17
C ALA A 75 -0.71 7.29 27.76
N ALA A 76 -1.35 6.11 27.79
CA ALA A 76 -2.64 5.92 28.45
C ALA A 76 -2.55 6.13 29.96
N ARG A 77 -1.55 5.52 30.62
CA ARG A 77 -1.34 5.64 32.08
C ARG A 77 -1.13 7.09 32.51
N HIS A 78 -0.35 7.84 31.75
CA HIS A 78 -0.02 9.24 32.07
C HIS A 78 -0.98 10.26 31.43
N ARG A 79 -2.06 9.82 30.79
CA ARG A 79 -3.07 10.67 30.14
C ARG A 79 -2.44 11.72 29.23
N LEU A 80 -1.44 11.32 28.44
CA LEU A 80 -0.70 12.26 27.59
C LEU A 80 -1.57 12.78 26.44
N LEU A 81 -2.55 11.99 26.02
CA LEU A 81 -3.47 12.30 24.93
C LEU A 81 -4.89 11.86 25.34
N PRO A 82 -5.94 12.39 24.69
CA PRO A 82 -7.30 11.91 24.89
C PRO A 82 -7.42 10.40 24.73
N GLU A 83 -8.24 9.76 25.55
CA GLU A 83 -8.38 8.31 25.62
C GLU A 83 -8.72 7.69 24.25
N ALA A 84 -9.68 8.29 23.54
CA ALA A 84 -10.07 7.86 22.20
C ALA A 84 -8.91 7.96 21.19
N TYR A 85 -8.03 8.94 21.33
CA TYR A 85 -6.84 9.08 20.48
C TYR A 85 -5.84 7.96 20.76
N VAL A 86 -5.56 7.66 22.03
CA VAL A 86 -4.63 6.57 22.41
C VAL A 86 -5.19 5.21 21.99
N TYR A 87 -6.50 5.01 22.15
CA TYR A 87 -7.18 3.81 21.63
C TYR A 87 -7.06 3.70 20.10
N GLY A 88 -7.27 4.81 19.37
CA GLY A 88 -7.09 4.86 17.92
C GLY A 88 -5.66 4.55 17.48
N LEU A 89 -4.64 5.01 18.23
CA LEU A 89 -3.24 4.63 18.01
C LEU A 89 -3.04 3.11 18.17
N ALA A 90 -3.62 2.51 19.21
CA ALA A 90 -3.54 1.08 19.46
C ALA A 90 -4.25 0.27 18.36
N PHE A 91 -5.43 0.71 17.94
CA PHE A 91 -6.18 0.12 16.83
C PHE A 91 -5.40 0.17 15.51
N ALA A 92 -4.81 1.33 15.17
CA ALA A 92 -4.00 1.47 13.97
C ALA A 92 -2.73 0.60 14.03
N ALA A 93 -2.08 0.51 15.20
CA ALA A 93 -0.92 -0.34 15.42
C ALA A 93 -1.26 -1.83 15.25
N GLN A 94 -2.39 -2.27 15.79
CA GLN A 94 -2.88 -3.64 15.62
C GLN A 94 -3.12 -3.94 14.14
N GLY A 95 -3.80 -3.03 13.42
CA GLY A 95 -4.07 -3.17 12.00
C GLY A 95 -2.81 -3.26 11.12
N ALA A 96 -1.68 -2.72 11.60
CA ALA A 96 -0.38 -2.81 10.93
C ALA A 96 0.44 -4.07 11.31
N ALA A 97 0.20 -4.66 12.49
CA ALA A 97 1.05 -5.71 13.06
C ALA A 97 1.02 -7.05 12.31
N GLY A 98 -0.01 -7.30 11.51
CA GLY A 98 -0.16 -8.50 10.69
C GLY A 98 -0.78 -8.22 9.32
N ARG A 99 -0.52 -7.04 8.77
CA ARG A 99 -1.10 -6.62 7.50
C ARG A 99 -0.46 -7.41 6.34
N PRO A 100 -1.25 -8.11 5.50
CA PRO A 100 -0.71 -8.76 4.31
C PRO A 100 0.01 -7.77 3.40
N SER A 101 1.15 -8.21 2.88
CA SER A 101 1.98 -7.48 1.93
C SER A 101 2.42 -8.42 0.81
N PHE A 102 2.82 -7.85 -0.32
CA PHE A 102 3.33 -8.60 -1.46
C PHE A 102 4.59 -7.94 -1.99
N LEU A 103 5.63 -8.74 -2.18
CA LEU A 103 6.90 -8.29 -2.74
C LEU A 103 7.54 -9.42 -3.54
N LEU A 104 7.91 -9.15 -4.79
CA LEU A 104 8.66 -10.09 -5.65
C LEU A 104 8.03 -11.50 -5.70
N GLY A 105 6.72 -11.57 -5.94
CA GLY A 105 5.99 -12.84 -6.03
C GLY A 105 5.62 -13.48 -4.70
N ARG A 106 5.98 -12.89 -3.55
CA ARG A 106 5.76 -13.49 -2.22
C ARG A 106 4.79 -12.67 -1.38
N VAL A 107 3.81 -13.35 -0.79
CA VAL A 107 2.94 -12.78 0.23
C VAL A 107 3.59 -12.95 1.61
N SER A 108 3.56 -11.90 2.43
CA SER A 108 4.08 -11.91 3.80
C SER A 108 3.18 -11.08 4.72
N LEU A 109 2.95 -11.55 5.95
CA LEU A 109 2.24 -10.81 7.00
C LEU A 109 3.16 -9.95 7.88
N THR A 110 4.47 -10.21 7.86
CA THR A 110 5.47 -9.45 8.63
C THR A 110 6.11 -8.31 7.84
N GLY A 111 5.96 -8.34 6.51
CA GLY A 111 6.53 -7.35 5.62
C GLY A 111 8.00 -7.62 5.28
N SER A 112 8.61 -6.68 4.56
CA SER A 112 10.02 -6.75 4.19
C SER A 112 10.66 -5.36 4.21
N ARG A 113 11.88 -5.28 4.75
CA ARG A 113 12.70 -4.07 4.70
C ARG A 113 13.04 -3.64 3.28
N ALA A 114 13.05 -4.58 2.33
CA ALA A 114 13.29 -4.31 0.92
C ALA A 114 12.05 -3.72 0.20
N TYR A 115 10.88 -3.76 0.82
CA TYR A 115 9.62 -3.34 0.19
C TYR A 115 9.66 -1.90 -0.29
N PHE A 116 9.97 -0.95 0.60
CA PHE A 116 9.97 0.47 0.23
C PHE A 116 11.13 0.88 -0.68
N PRO A 117 12.36 0.36 -0.54
CA PRO A 117 13.40 0.54 -1.54
C PRO A 117 13.00 0.06 -2.94
N ILE A 118 12.46 -1.15 -3.06
CA ILE A 118 11.99 -1.71 -4.34
C ILE A 118 10.79 -0.90 -4.86
N CYS A 119 9.84 -0.58 -4.00
CA CYS A 119 8.67 0.21 -4.35
C CYS A 119 9.05 1.61 -4.84
N PHE A 120 9.97 2.30 -4.17
CA PHE A 120 10.51 3.57 -4.63
C PHE A 120 11.17 3.41 -6.00
N GLY A 121 12.03 2.41 -6.17
CA GLY A 121 12.73 2.15 -7.43
C GLY A 121 11.82 1.76 -8.59
N ALA A 122 10.69 1.10 -8.34
CA ALA A 122 9.78 0.61 -9.37
C ALA A 122 8.64 1.60 -9.71
N LYS A 123 8.17 2.38 -8.72
CA LYS A 123 7.02 3.29 -8.86
C LYS A 123 7.41 4.73 -9.15
N THR A 124 8.68 5.10 -8.98
CA THR A 124 9.17 6.44 -9.33
C THR A 124 9.55 6.49 -10.80
N PRO A 125 9.15 7.52 -11.57
CA PRO A 125 9.58 7.68 -12.95
C PRO A 125 11.11 7.63 -13.09
N VAL A 126 11.62 7.05 -14.17
CA VAL A 126 13.07 6.88 -14.37
C VAL A 126 13.76 8.23 -14.43
N ALA A 127 13.14 9.21 -15.10
CA ALA A 127 13.64 10.58 -15.13
C ALA A 127 13.83 11.16 -13.72
N THR A 128 12.88 10.95 -12.82
CA THR A 128 12.97 11.41 -11.43
C THR A 128 14.08 10.69 -10.66
N LEU A 129 14.21 9.37 -10.82
CA LEU A 129 15.30 8.61 -10.20
C LEU A 129 16.67 9.10 -10.69
N ALA A 130 16.81 9.35 -11.98
CA ALA A 130 18.04 9.87 -12.58
C ALA A 130 18.39 11.28 -12.07
N VAL A 131 17.40 12.17 -11.95
CA VAL A 131 17.58 13.52 -11.38
C VAL A 131 18.09 13.42 -9.94
N VAL A 132 17.41 12.64 -9.10
CA VAL A 132 17.77 12.51 -7.68
C VAL A 132 19.16 11.88 -7.54
N ALA A 133 19.47 10.85 -8.30
CA ALA A 133 20.79 10.21 -8.30
C ALA A 133 21.91 11.18 -8.75
N ALA A 134 21.69 11.92 -9.84
CA ALA A 134 22.65 12.91 -10.33
C ALA A 134 22.86 14.05 -9.33
N ALA A 135 21.78 14.56 -8.71
CA ALA A 135 21.86 15.59 -7.70
C ALA A 135 22.63 15.11 -6.46
N LEU A 136 22.45 13.86 -6.04
CA LEU A 136 23.18 13.27 -4.92
C LEU A 136 24.66 13.08 -5.26
N ALA A 137 24.98 12.57 -6.45
CA ALA A 137 26.36 12.32 -6.88
C ALA A 137 27.17 13.62 -7.02
N LEU A 138 26.61 14.64 -7.67
CA LEU A 138 27.26 15.94 -7.89
C LEU A 138 27.21 16.82 -6.63
N GLY A 139 26.16 16.66 -5.82
CA GLY A 139 25.91 17.42 -4.60
C GLY A 139 26.58 16.86 -3.35
N ALA A 140 27.08 15.61 -3.34
CA ALA A 140 27.68 14.95 -2.17
C ALA A 140 28.78 15.79 -1.50
N ARG A 141 29.66 16.42 -2.28
CA ARG A 141 30.72 17.30 -1.73
C ARG A 141 30.17 18.62 -1.18
N ARG A 142 29.02 19.07 -1.66
CA ARG A 142 28.32 20.29 -1.20
C ARG A 142 27.45 20.03 0.02
N LEU A 143 26.95 18.82 0.25
CA LEU A 143 26.26 18.43 1.48
C LEU A 143 27.10 18.77 2.73
N PHE A 144 28.40 18.50 2.67
CA PHE A 144 29.34 18.86 3.75
C PHE A 144 29.49 20.38 3.94
N ARG A 145 29.23 21.19 2.91
CA ARG A 145 29.27 22.66 2.96
C ARG A 145 27.94 23.26 3.40
N LEU A 146 26.81 22.69 2.98
CA LEU A 146 25.45 23.07 3.41
C LEU A 146 25.24 22.83 4.93
N ARG A 147 26.06 21.97 5.55
CA ARG A 147 26.09 21.77 7.01
C ARG A 147 26.33 23.06 7.80
N ARG A 148 27.01 24.06 7.22
CA ARG A 148 27.38 25.30 7.92
C ARG A 148 26.20 26.27 8.15
N ARG A 149 25.03 26.05 7.52
CA ARG A 149 23.85 26.94 7.63
C ARG A 149 22.55 26.22 8.04
N GLY A 150 22.60 24.93 8.37
CA GLY A 150 21.42 24.15 8.79
C GLY A 150 20.46 23.73 7.66
N GLU A 151 20.55 24.32 6.47
CA GLU A 151 19.72 24.01 5.29
C GLU A 151 19.76 22.52 4.90
N ALA A 152 20.95 21.89 4.90
CA ALA A 152 21.06 20.45 4.65
C ALA A 152 20.40 19.62 5.75
N ALA A 153 20.47 20.04 7.01
CA ALA A 153 19.81 19.33 8.09
C ALA A 153 18.28 19.40 7.93
N PHE A 154 17.74 20.56 7.55
CA PHE A 154 16.32 20.74 7.30
C PHE A 154 15.76 19.84 6.20
N LEU A 155 16.55 19.55 5.15
CA LEU A 155 16.13 18.65 4.07
C LEU A 155 16.37 17.18 4.41
N LEU A 156 17.58 16.85 4.89
CA LEU A 156 18.03 15.47 4.98
C LEU A 156 17.54 14.77 6.24
N VAL A 157 17.39 15.48 7.36
CA VAL A 157 16.89 14.87 8.60
C VAL A 157 15.48 14.33 8.42
N PRO A 158 14.47 15.12 7.98
CA PRO A 158 13.13 14.58 7.77
C PRO A 158 13.10 13.55 6.64
N ALA A 159 13.82 13.76 5.53
CA ALA A 159 13.89 12.77 4.45
C ALA A 159 14.45 11.42 4.94
N THR A 160 15.55 11.45 5.69
CA THR A 160 16.18 10.25 6.25
C THR A 160 15.28 9.61 7.30
N ALA A 161 14.65 10.40 8.17
CA ALA A 161 13.71 9.89 9.16
C ALA A 161 12.53 9.16 8.48
N ILE A 162 11.91 9.77 7.47
CA ILE A 162 10.82 9.16 6.70
C ILE A 162 11.29 7.88 6.00
N ALA A 163 12.45 7.92 5.33
CA ALA A 163 13.00 6.75 4.64
C ALA A 163 13.31 5.60 5.61
N LEU A 164 13.94 5.88 6.75
CA LEU A 164 14.25 4.89 7.78
C LEU A 164 12.98 4.34 8.42
N THR A 165 12.00 5.18 8.74
CA THR A 165 10.70 4.74 9.25
C THR A 165 9.99 3.85 8.24
N ALA A 166 10.01 4.18 6.95
CA ALA A 166 9.44 3.35 5.91
C ALA A 166 10.14 1.99 5.85
N ILE A 167 11.47 1.94 5.79
CA ILE A 167 12.26 0.69 5.74
C ILE A 167 11.96 -0.22 6.95
N HIS A 168 11.70 0.34 8.13
CA HIS A 168 11.40 -0.43 9.34
C HIS A 168 9.90 -0.66 9.58
N SER A 169 9.03 -0.12 8.71
CA SER A 169 7.59 -0.28 8.82
C SER A 169 7.17 -1.67 8.33
N ARG A 170 6.32 -2.32 9.13
CA ARG A 170 5.62 -3.56 8.74
C ARG A 170 4.40 -3.28 7.84
N LEU A 171 4.01 -2.02 7.68
CA LEU A 171 2.86 -1.60 6.86
C LEU A 171 3.25 -1.46 5.38
N ASN A 172 3.55 -2.58 4.74
CA ASN A 172 4.02 -2.65 3.35
C ASN A 172 2.87 -2.78 2.35
N ILE A 173 2.00 -1.76 2.31
CA ILE A 173 0.76 -1.79 1.50
C ILE A 173 0.69 -0.73 0.39
N GLY A 174 1.72 0.09 0.21
CA GLY A 174 1.67 1.06 -0.88
C GLY A 174 2.78 2.10 -0.93
N HIS A 175 3.07 2.55 -2.15
CA HIS A 175 3.94 3.69 -2.44
C HIS A 175 3.50 4.98 -1.72
N ARG A 176 2.20 5.12 -1.44
CA ARG A 176 1.64 6.27 -0.72
C ARG A 176 2.34 6.61 0.61
N HIS A 177 2.94 5.63 1.28
CA HIS A 177 3.65 5.84 2.54
C HIS A 177 5.00 6.54 2.35
N LEU A 178 5.47 6.68 1.11
CA LEU A 178 6.66 7.45 0.75
C LEU A 178 6.33 8.86 0.26
N LEU A 179 5.06 9.26 0.14
CA LEU A 179 4.72 10.58 -0.42
C LEU A 179 5.35 11.75 0.33
N GLY A 180 5.48 11.62 1.66
CA GLY A 180 6.17 12.62 2.49
C GLY A 180 7.67 12.77 2.20
N LEU A 181 8.29 11.79 1.53
CA LEU A 181 9.70 11.83 1.15
C LEU A 181 9.94 12.73 -0.08
N TYR A 182 9.03 12.73 -1.04
CA TYR A 182 9.20 13.37 -2.35
C TYR A 182 9.46 14.87 -2.31
N PRO A 183 8.77 15.70 -1.49
CA PRO A 183 9.06 17.13 -1.42
C PRO A 183 10.53 17.42 -1.12
N PHE A 184 11.14 16.68 -0.19
CA PHE A 184 12.55 16.84 0.15
C PHE A 184 13.48 16.43 -1.00
N LEU A 185 13.16 15.33 -1.68
CA LEU A 185 13.91 14.87 -2.85
C LEU A 185 13.82 15.87 -4.01
N TYR A 186 12.65 16.45 -4.25
CA TYR A 186 12.43 17.43 -5.32
C TYR A 186 13.12 18.76 -5.06
N ILE A 187 13.04 19.27 -3.82
CA ILE A 187 13.77 20.49 -3.44
C ILE A 187 15.28 20.26 -3.58
N TYR A 188 15.79 19.12 -3.11
CA TYR A 188 17.19 18.76 -3.25
C TYR A 188 17.63 18.64 -4.73
N ALA A 189 16.81 17.96 -5.54
CA ALA A 189 16.98 17.82 -6.98
C ALA A 189 17.00 19.18 -7.71
N GLY A 190 16.31 20.20 -7.20
CA GLY A 190 16.29 21.55 -7.77
C GLY A 190 17.67 22.22 -7.85
N ALA A 191 18.68 21.73 -7.12
CA ALA A 191 20.06 22.21 -7.24
C ALA A 191 20.79 21.70 -8.49
N LEU A 192 20.26 20.68 -9.17
CA LEU A 192 20.93 19.98 -10.27
C LEU A 192 21.32 20.88 -11.45
N PRO A 193 20.48 21.82 -11.96
CA PRO A 193 20.86 22.72 -13.06
C PRO A 193 22.14 23.52 -12.76
N GLY A 194 22.25 24.04 -11.54
CA GLY A 194 23.44 24.77 -11.09
C GLY A 194 24.66 23.88 -10.91
N GLN A 195 24.48 22.65 -10.43
CA GLN A 195 25.55 21.66 -10.30
C GLN A 195 26.09 21.24 -11.67
N LEU A 196 25.22 20.95 -12.63
CA LEU A 196 25.58 20.63 -14.01
C LEU A 196 26.24 21.81 -14.71
N LYS A 197 25.76 23.04 -14.48
CA LYS A 197 26.42 24.25 -14.98
C LYS A 197 27.87 24.35 -14.48
N SER A 198 28.10 24.09 -13.19
CA SER A 198 29.45 24.13 -12.61
C SER A 198 30.35 22.99 -13.10
N ALA A 199 29.81 21.80 -13.34
CA ALA A 199 30.58 20.62 -13.69
C ALA A 199 30.84 20.45 -15.21
N ALA A 200 29.87 20.86 -16.04
CA ALA A 200 29.84 20.57 -17.47
C ALA A 200 29.43 21.78 -18.35
N GLY A 201 29.35 22.98 -17.77
CA GLY A 201 29.10 24.23 -18.51
C GLY A 201 27.62 24.61 -18.69
N ARG A 202 27.39 25.83 -19.20
CA ARG A 202 26.04 26.46 -19.27
C ARG A 202 25.04 25.67 -20.11
N VAL A 203 25.50 25.05 -21.20
CA VAL A 203 24.66 24.25 -22.10
C VAL A 203 24.10 23.03 -21.35
N ALA A 204 24.96 22.27 -20.65
CA ALA A 204 24.54 21.12 -19.85
C ALA A 204 23.59 21.52 -18.71
N GLY A 205 23.87 22.65 -18.03
CA GLY A 205 23.03 23.17 -16.96
C GLY A 205 21.62 23.61 -17.40
N LEU A 206 21.40 23.87 -18.70
CA LEU A 206 20.08 24.23 -19.26
C LEU A 206 19.38 23.02 -19.87
N TRP A 207 20.06 22.28 -20.75
CA TRP A 207 19.43 21.26 -21.59
C TRP A 207 19.18 19.94 -20.86
N ALA A 208 20.04 19.53 -19.93
CA ALA A 208 19.82 18.28 -19.22
C ALA A 208 18.58 18.31 -18.31
N PRO A 209 18.34 19.36 -17.50
CA PRO A 209 17.08 19.48 -16.76
C PRO A 209 15.85 19.55 -17.67
N LEU A 210 15.94 20.25 -18.80
CA LEU A 210 14.84 20.32 -19.77
C LEU A 210 14.53 18.94 -20.36
N ALA A 211 15.55 18.18 -20.77
CA ALA A 211 15.38 16.81 -21.25
C ALA A 211 14.72 15.92 -20.18
N MET A 212 15.10 16.07 -18.91
CA MET A 212 14.51 15.32 -17.79
C MET A 212 13.03 15.68 -17.57
N VAL A 213 12.65 16.95 -17.70
CA VAL A 213 11.24 17.38 -17.65
C VAL A 213 10.44 16.76 -18.81
N ILE A 214 11.01 16.74 -20.02
CA ILE A 214 10.36 16.13 -21.19
C ILE A 214 10.18 14.62 -20.98
N LEU A 215 11.19 13.90 -20.49
CA LEU A 215 11.11 12.47 -20.21
C LEU A 215 10.07 12.15 -19.12
N LEU A 216 10.03 12.95 -18.05
CA LEU A 216 9.01 12.81 -17.01
C LEU A 216 7.60 13.05 -17.58
N GLY A 217 7.45 14.07 -18.42
CA GLY A 217 6.20 14.35 -19.14
C GLY A 217 5.77 13.16 -20.01
N ALA A 218 6.71 12.56 -20.75
CA ALA A 218 6.45 11.39 -21.58
C ALA A 218 6.01 10.17 -20.75
N GLU A 219 6.70 9.84 -19.65
CA GLU A 219 6.29 8.74 -18.75
C GLU A 219 4.90 8.99 -18.14
N THR A 220 4.62 10.22 -17.72
CA THR A 220 3.32 10.60 -17.14
C THR A 220 2.20 10.48 -18.18
N ILE A 221 2.44 10.96 -19.40
CA ILE A 221 1.50 10.85 -20.50
C ILE A 221 1.27 9.39 -20.90
N ALA A 222 2.32 8.57 -20.94
CA ALA A 222 2.21 7.15 -21.25
C ALA A 222 1.42 6.36 -20.18
N ALA A 223 1.44 6.81 -18.93
CA ALA A 223 0.69 6.19 -17.85
C ALA A 223 -0.82 6.48 -17.89
N ARG A 224 -1.27 7.49 -18.67
CA ARG A 224 -2.69 7.89 -18.69
C ARG A 224 -3.59 6.78 -19.28
N PRO A 225 -4.82 6.63 -18.79
CA PRO A 225 -5.43 7.26 -17.60
C PRO A 225 -5.16 6.49 -16.30
N TYR A 226 -4.30 5.47 -16.31
CA TYR A 226 -4.15 4.50 -15.23
C TYR A 226 -2.87 4.73 -14.42
N PHE A 227 -2.91 5.74 -13.53
CA PHE A 227 -1.74 6.11 -12.72
C PHE A 227 -1.48 5.17 -11.53
N ILE A 228 -2.51 4.53 -10.97
CA ILE A 228 -2.35 3.57 -9.86
C ILE A 228 -1.42 2.40 -10.26
N PRO A 229 -1.65 1.68 -11.37
CA PRO A 229 -0.78 0.58 -11.80
C PRO A 229 0.48 1.07 -12.55
N PHE A 230 0.88 2.34 -12.42
CA PHE A 230 2.11 2.82 -13.05
C PHE A 230 3.33 2.12 -12.48
N PHE A 231 4.13 1.49 -13.33
CA PHE A 231 5.50 1.08 -13.01
C PHE A 231 6.40 1.67 -14.07
N ASN A 232 7.59 2.11 -13.68
CA ASN A 232 8.52 2.71 -14.62
C ASN A 232 9.03 1.68 -15.64
N VAL A 233 9.68 2.15 -16.71
CA VAL A 233 10.14 1.27 -17.78
C VAL A 233 11.19 0.25 -17.31
N LEU A 234 12.03 0.58 -16.33
CA LEU A 234 13.02 -0.33 -15.75
C LEU A 234 12.38 -1.47 -14.94
N ALA A 235 11.19 -1.24 -14.40
CA ALA A 235 10.37 -2.23 -13.71
C ALA A 235 9.47 -3.03 -14.66
N GLY A 236 9.65 -2.90 -15.99
CA GLY A 236 8.85 -3.60 -17.00
C GLY A 236 7.52 -2.94 -17.35
N GLY A 237 7.33 -1.68 -16.97
CA GLY A 237 6.10 -0.93 -17.22
C GLY A 237 4.88 -1.55 -16.54
N ALA A 238 3.68 -1.17 -16.98
CA ALA A 238 2.41 -1.63 -16.44
C ALA A 238 2.30 -3.18 -16.29
N ARG A 239 2.92 -3.95 -17.20
CA ARG A 239 2.89 -5.42 -17.15
C ARG A 239 3.91 -6.03 -16.18
N GLY A 240 5.05 -5.39 -15.96
CA GLY A 240 6.08 -5.88 -15.03
C GLY A 240 5.68 -5.77 -13.55
N GLY A 241 4.71 -4.89 -13.24
CA GLY A 241 4.24 -4.65 -11.88
C GLY A 241 3.66 -5.87 -11.15
N MET A 242 3.01 -6.78 -11.88
CA MET A 242 2.32 -7.95 -11.32
C MET A 242 3.25 -8.88 -10.52
N GLY A 243 4.52 -8.98 -10.92
CA GLY A 243 5.51 -9.77 -10.19
C GLY A 243 6.13 -9.02 -9.02
N LEU A 244 6.04 -7.69 -8.98
CA LEU A 244 6.82 -6.85 -8.07
C LEU A 244 6.05 -6.44 -6.83
N LEU A 245 4.85 -5.87 -7.00
CA LEU A 245 4.05 -5.25 -5.94
C LEU A 245 2.56 -5.56 -6.15
N SER A 246 1.78 -5.42 -5.09
CA SER A 246 0.31 -5.59 -5.09
C SER A 246 -0.39 -4.42 -4.40
N ASP A 247 -1.68 -4.57 -4.10
CA ASP A 247 -2.51 -3.64 -3.34
C ASP A 247 -2.55 -2.29 -4.06
N SER A 248 -2.46 -1.19 -3.32
CA SER A 248 -2.50 0.18 -3.83
C SER A 248 -1.38 0.57 -4.78
N ASN A 249 -0.41 -0.31 -4.99
CA ASN A 249 0.58 -0.14 -6.05
C ASN A 249 0.11 -0.64 -7.41
N LEU A 250 -0.95 -1.44 -7.48
CA LEU A 250 -1.35 -2.13 -8.70
C LEU A 250 -2.86 -2.11 -8.89
N ASP A 251 -3.61 -2.64 -7.92
CA ASP A 251 -5.05 -2.79 -8.00
C ASP A 251 -5.71 -2.47 -6.66
N TRP A 252 -6.56 -1.44 -6.72
CA TRP A 252 -7.39 -0.89 -5.67
C TRP A 252 -8.87 -0.86 -6.06
N GLY A 253 -9.25 -1.63 -7.09
CA GLY A 253 -10.62 -1.68 -7.61
C GLY A 253 -10.90 -0.75 -8.78
N GLN A 254 -9.90 0.01 -9.26
CA GLN A 254 -10.05 0.98 -10.34
C GLN A 254 -10.30 0.35 -11.73
N GLY A 255 -10.31 -0.98 -11.84
CA GLY A 255 -10.48 -1.70 -13.09
C GLY A 255 -11.91 -1.71 -13.65
N LEU A 256 -12.94 -1.43 -12.85
CA LEU A 256 -14.35 -1.56 -13.25
C LEU A 256 -14.73 -0.74 -14.50
N PRO A 257 -14.37 0.55 -14.64
CA PRO A 257 -14.70 1.30 -15.85
C PRO A 257 -14.06 0.72 -17.12
N ALA A 258 -12.86 0.13 -17.00
CA ALA A 258 -12.21 -0.52 -18.13
C ALA A 258 -12.88 -1.86 -18.48
N LEU A 259 -13.31 -2.61 -17.47
CA LEU A 259 -14.09 -3.84 -17.63
C LEU A 259 -15.42 -3.57 -18.34
N GLN A 260 -16.18 -2.56 -17.91
CA GLN A 260 -17.45 -2.22 -18.54
C GLN A 260 -17.29 -1.83 -20.02
N ARG A 261 -16.27 -1.00 -20.34
CA ARG A 261 -16.00 -0.63 -21.73
C ARG A 261 -15.69 -1.84 -22.58
N TRP A 262 -14.83 -2.72 -22.07
CA TRP A 262 -14.48 -3.97 -22.74
C TRP A 262 -15.71 -4.87 -22.94
N MET A 263 -16.56 -5.04 -21.94
CA MET A 263 -17.80 -5.82 -22.04
C MET A 263 -18.70 -5.30 -23.17
N ARG A 264 -18.89 -3.98 -23.24
CA ARG A 264 -19.69 -3.33 -24.29
C ARG A 264 -19.06 -3.52 -25.68
N GLU A 265 -17.76 -3.35 -25.81
CA GLU A 265 -17.02 -3.48 -27.07
C GLU A 265 -17.02 -4.93 -27.60
N GLN A 266 -17.01 -5.91 -26.70
CA GLN A 266 -17.01 -7.33 -27.04
C GLN A 266 -18.41 -7.97 -27.04
N GLY A 267 -19.47 -7.20 -26.74
CA GLY A 267 -20.84 -7.73 -26.65
C GLY A 267 -21.07 -8.70 -25.47
N VAL A 268 -20.22 -8.67 -24.45
CA VAL A 268 -20.30 -9.54 -23.28
C VAL A 268 -21.36 -9.01 -22.32
N GLN A 269 -22.44 -9.77 -22.15
CA GLN A 269 -23.57 -9.38 -21.31
C GLN A 269 -23.29 -9.56 -19.82
N ARG A 270 -22.54 -10.60 -19.44
CA ARG A 270 -22.27 -10.95 -18.04
C ARG A 270 -20.88 -11.57 -17.89
N VAL A 271 -20.22 -11.28 -16.77
CA VAL A 271 -18.90 -11.84 -16.44
C VAL A 271 -18.88 -12.47 -15.04
N ASN A 272 -18.07 -13.49 -14.84
CA ASN A 272 -17.77 -14.00 -13.50
C ASN A 272 -16.71 -13.10 -12.85
N LEU A 273 -17.01 -12.43 -11.74
CA LEU A 273 -16.19 -11.34 -11.22
C LEU A 273 -15.66 -11.60 -9.80
N CYS A 274 -14.34 -11.51 -9.65
CA CYS A 274 -13.64 -11.41 -8.35
C CYS A 274 -12.72 -10.19 -8.33
N TYR A 275 -13.08 -9.10 -7.65
CA TYR A 275 -12.22 -7.91 -7.62
C TYR A 275 -12.04 -7.37 -6.21
N PHE A 276 -10.92 -6.67 -6.02
CA PHE A 276 -10.44 -6.21 -4.72
C PHE A 276 -11.13 -4.93 -4.21
N GLY A 277 -11.80 -4.19 -5.09
CA GLY A 277 -12.38 -2.89 -4.76
C GLY A 277 -13.60 -2.93 -3.84
N THR A 278 -14.01 -1.74 -3.41
CA THR A 278 -15.16 -1.52 -2.52
C THR A 278 -16.34 -0.81 -3.20
N ALA A 279 -16.25 -0.52 -4.50
CA ALA A 279 -17.31 0.16 -5.25
C ALA A 279 -18.21 -0.84 -5.97
N ASP A 280 -19.52 -0.76 -5.80
CA ASP A 280 -20.50 -1.70 -6.39
C ASP A 280 -20.34 -1.82 -7.92
N PRO A 281 -20.08 -3.02 -8.50
CA PRO A 281 -19.96 -3.17 -9.94
C PRO A 281 -21.25 -2.86 -10.69
N ALA A 282 -22.42 -3.09 -10.08
CA ALA A 282 -23.71 -2.79 -10.70
C ALA A 282 -23.88 -1.29 -10.96
N ALA A 283 -23.33 -0.42 -10.08
CA ALA A 283 -23.32 1.02 -10.27
C ALA A 283 -22.50 1.48 -11.49
N TYR A 284 -21.60 0.63 -12.00
CA TYR A 284 -20.87 0.86 -13.26
C TYR A 284 -21.59 0.26 -14.48
N GLY A 285 -22.78 -0.33 -14.32
CA GLY A 285 -23.50 -1.02 -15.40
C GLY A 285 -22.87 -2.37 -15.76
N ILE A 286 -22.17 -3.01 -14.83
CA ILE A 286 -21.58 -4.33 -15.01
C ILE A 286 -22.58 -5.36 -14.46
N ALA A 287 -23.09 -6.22 -15.32
CA ALA A 287 -23.78 -7.43 -14.87
C ALA A 287 -22.75 -8.54 -14.64
N PHE A 288 -22.84 -9.22 -13.50
CA PHE A 288 -21.83 -10.20 -13.11
C PHE A 288 -22.39 -11.35 -12.28
N VAL A 289 -21.61 -12.43 -12.22
CA VAL A 289 -21.74 -13.51 -11.24
C VAL A 289 -20.70 -13.23 -10.14
N PRO A 290 -21.13 -13.03 -8.87
CA PRO A 290 -20.21 -12.72 -7.79
C PRO A 290 -19.39 -13.94 -7.39
N LEU A 291 -18.09 -13.97 -7.70
CA LEU A 291 -17.24 -15.09 -7.33
C LEU A 291 -16.74 -15.00 -5.87
N PRO A 292 -16.39 -16.13 -5.23
CA PRO A 292 -15.89 -16.14 -3.84
C PRO A 292 -14.75 -15.14 -3.57
N GLY A 293 -14.97 -14.20 -2.66
CA GLY A 293 -14.01 -13.15 -2.32
C GLY A 293 -14.21 -11.83 -3.07
N THR A 294 -15.20 -11.72 -3.96
CA THR A 294 -15.61 -10.46 -4.59
C THR A 294 -16.44 -9.59 -3.63
N TYR A 295 -16.37 -8.27 -3.79
CA TYR A 295 -17.26 -7.26 -3.19
C TYR A 295 -17.94 -7.65 -1.85
N HIS A 296 -17.15 -7.61 -0.77
CA HIS A 296 -17.66 -7.70 0.59
C HIS A 296 -17.18 -6.47 1.39
N LEU A 297 -18.10 -5.56 1.68
CA LEU A 297 -17.88 -4.38 2.50
C LEU A 297 -18.41 -4.64 3.92
N GLY A 298 -17.51 -4.77 4.90
CA GLY A 298 -17.92 -4.74 6.30
C GLY A 298 -18.34 -3.33 6.69
N VAL A 299 -19.63 -3.13 6.97
CA VAL A 299 -20.17 -1.85 7.44
C VAL A 299 -20.27 -1.88 8.97
N PRO A 300 -19.49 -1.03 9.69
CA PRO A 300 -19.56 -0.98 11.14
C PRO A 300 -20.99 -0.75 11.63
N GLY A 301 -21.51 -1.69 12.41
CA GLY A 301 -22.88 -1.61 12.95
C GLY A 301 -24.01 -2.02 12.01
N ALA A 302 -23.74 -2.27 10.73
CA ALA A 302 -24.76 -2.70 9.75
C ALA A 302 -24.49 -4.07 9.10
N GLY A 303 -23.40 -4.75 9.47
CA GLY A 303 -23.06 -6.08 8.98
C GLY A 303 -22.27 -6.06 7.67
N GLU A 304 -22.28 -7.17 6.95
CA GLU A 304 -21.62 -7.27 5.64
C GLU A 304 -22.58 -6.80 4.54
N ALA A 305 -22.18 -5.79 3.78
CA ALA A 305 -22.82 -5.39 2.54
C ALA A 305 -22.03 -6.00 1.37
N GLY A 306 -22.72 -6.65 0.43
CA GLY A 306 -22.06 -7.32 -0.68
C GLY A 306 -22.99 -8.27 -1.41
N TYR A 307 -22.46 -8.95 -2.42
CA TYR A 307 -23.19 -10.01 -3.12
C TYR A 307 -22.76 -11.36 -2.55
N PRO A 308 -23.70 -12.28 -2.24
CA PRO A 308 -23.34 -13.63 -1.83
C PRO A 308 -22.55 -14.31 -2.95
N ALA A 309 -21.54 -15.11 -2.61
CA ALA A 309 -20.77 -15.81 -3.62
C ALA A 309 -21.63 -16.86 -4.34
N GLU A 310 -21.53 -16.89 -5.66
CA GLU A 310 -22.25 -17.81 -6.55
C GLU A 310 -21.28 -18.75 -7.26
N GLN A 311 -21.84 -19.84 -7.82
CA GLN A 311 -21.07 -20.72 -8.70
C GLN A 311 -20.83 -20.02 -10.05
N PRO A 312 -19.64 -20.19 -10.65
CA PRO A 312 -19.34 -19.56 -11.93
C PRO A 312 -20.24 -20.09 -13.05
N GLU A 313 -20.72 -19.19 -13.92
CA GLU A 313 -21.41 -19.52 -15.17
C GLU A 313 -20.36 -19.79 -16.26
N LEU A 314 -20.18 -21.06 -16.62
CA LEU A 314 -19.17 -21.54 -17.56
C LEU A 314 -19.81 -22.40 -18.69
N PRO A 315 -19.23 -22.45 -19.90
CA PRO A 315 -18.02 -21.72 -20.34
C PRO A 315 -18.29 -20.21 -20.40
N GLY A 316 -17.33 -19.40 -19.94
CA GLY A 316 -17.56 -17.97 -19.83
C GLY A 316 -16.34 -17.15 -19.45
N TYR A 317 -16.54 -15.83 -19.46
CA TYR A 317 -15.50 -14.88 -19.09
C TYR A 317 -15.37 -14.77 -17.57
N VAL A 318 -14.13 -14.84 -17.09
CA VAL A 318 -13.75 -14.64 -15.69
C VAL A 318 -12.88 -13.38 -15.59
N ALA A 319 -13.38 -12.36 -14.90
CA ALA A 319 -12.66 -11.14 -14.60
C ALA A 319 -12.15 -11.17 -13.14
N ILE A 320 -10.85 -11.02 -12.95
CA ILE A 320 -10.22 -11.00 -11.63
C ILE A 320 -9.28 -9.81 -11.45
N GLY A 321 -9.40 -9.10 -10.32
CA GLY A 321 -8.51 -7.99 -9.96
C GLY A 321 -7.09 -8.48 -9.68
N ALA A 322 -6.08 -7.72 -10.07
CA ALA A 322 -4.68 -8.11 -9.94
C ALA A 322 -4.28 -8.46 -8.49
N THR A 323 -4.79 -7.69 -7.52
CA THR A 323 -4.51 -7.91 -6.08
C THR A 323 -5.11 -9.23 -5.60
N HIS A 324 -6.29 -9.60 -6.10
CA HIS A 324 -6.92 -10.90 -5.80
C HIS A 324 -6.27 -12.05 -6.55
N LEU A 325 -5.84 -11.84 -7.79
CA LEU A 325 -5.08 -12.83 -8.56
C LEU A 325 -3.73 -13.15 -7.87
N GLN A 326 -3.08 -12.16 -7.26
CA GLN A 326 -1.88 -12.35 -6.41
C GLN A 326 -2.19 -13.00 -5.05
N GLY A 327 -3.48 -13.10 -4.68
CA GLY A 327 -3.93 -13.76 -3.46
C GLY A 327 -3.66 -13.00 -2.16
N VAL A 328 -3.22 -11.73 -2.20
CA VAL A 328 -2.72 -11.01 -1.01
C VAL A 328 -3.70 -11.02 0.16
N TYR A 329 -4.96 -10.70 -0.14
CA TYR A 329 -6.04 -10.62 0.85
C TYR A 329 -6.94 -11.86 0.91
N LEU A 330 -6.69 -12.84 0.05
CA LEU A 330 -7.44 -14.09 0.03
C LEU A 330 -6.92 -15.05 1.11
N LYS A 331 -7.83 -15.77 1.76
CA LYS A 331 -7.48 -16.93 2.61
C LYS A 331 -6.93 -18.06 1.74
N ASP A 332 -6.14 -18.96 2.32
CA ASP A 332 -5.42 -20.00 1.56
C ASP A 332 -6.33 -20.90 0.71
N ALA A 333 -7.56 -21.19 1.18
CA ALA A 333 -8.56 -21.92 0.40
C ALA A 333 -8.97 -21.17 -0.88
N LEU A 334 -9.22 -19.86 -0.78
CA LEU A 334 -9.55 -19.02 -1.94
C LEU A 334 -8.36 -18.79 -2.86
N ARG A 335 -7.14 -18.70 -2.31
CA ARG A 335 -5.92 -18.67 -3.15
C ARG A 335 -5.83 -19.90 -4.05
N ARG A 336 -6.01 -21.10 -3.48
CA ARG A 336 -6.04 -22.35 -4.24
C ARG A 336 -7.19 -22.39 -5.25
N TYR A 337 -8.36 -21.85 -4.88
CA TYR A 337 -9.53 -21.78 -5.75
C TYR A 337 -9.27 -21.01 -7.06
N TYR A 338 -8.43 -19.97 -7.04
CA TYR A 338 -8.08 -19.17 -8.22
C TYR A 338 -6.73 -19.52 -8.86
N GLU A 339 -5.95 -20.46 -8.30
CA GLU A 339 -4.55 -20.69 -8.67
C GLU A 339 -4.37 -21.05 -10.16
N PHE A 340 -5.31 -21.80 -10.74
CA PHE A 340 -5.28 -22.20 -12.14
C PHE A 340 -5.30 -21.01 -13.11
N LEU A 341 -5.93 -19.88 -12.74
CA LEU A 341 -5.94 -18.66 -13.54
C LEU A 341 -4.54 -18.06 -13.71
N GLY A 342 -3.65 -18.26 -12.73
CA GLY A 342 -2.26 -17.83 -12.82
C GLY A 342 -1.44 -18.62 -13.85
N ARG A 343 -1.93 -19.79 -14.28
CA ARG A 343 -1.29 -20.65 -15.29
C ARG A 343 -1.86 -20.43 -16.69
N LYS A 344 -3.05 -19.81 -16.78
CA LYS A 344 -3.69 -19.44 -18.06
C LYS A 344 -3.18 -18.09 -18.55
N THR A 345 -3.14 -17.91 -19.86
CA THR A 345 -2.90 -16.61 -20.48
C THR A 345 -4.22 -15.81 -20.48
N PRO A 346 -4.26 -14.59 -19.94
CA PRO A 346 -5.45 -13.76 -20.01
C PRO A 346 -5.75 -13.37 -21.46
N ILE A 347 -7.03 -13.32 -21.83
CA ILE A 347 -7.47 -12.79 -23.13
C ILE A 347 -7.13 -11.31 -23.22
N THR A 348 -7.32 -10.58 -22.11
CA THR A 348 -6.97 -9.17 -22.03
C THR A 348 -6.62 -8.76 -20.61
N VAL A 349 -5.83 -7.69 -20.52
CA VAL A 349 -5.47 -7.04 -19.27
C VAL A 349 -5.94 -5.59 -19.35
N LEU A 350 -6.87 -5.24 -18.47
CA LEU A 350 -7.60 -3.99 -18.48
C LEU A 350 -7.12 -3.06 -17.35
N GLY A 351 -7.50 -1.80 -17.46
CA GLY A 351 -7.25 -0.82 -16.38
C GLY A 351 -5.76 -0.55 -16.12
N GLY A 352 -4.91 -0.70 -17.14
CA GLY A 352 -3.46 -0.52 -17.01
C GLY A 352 -2.76 -1.64 -16.22
N GLY A 353 -3.36 -2.83 -16.09
CA GLY A 353 -2.80 -3.92 -15.27
C GLY A 353 -3.59 -4.23 -14.00
N ALA A 354 -4.72 -3.55 -13.77
CA ALA A 354 -5.51 -3.72 -12.57
C ALA A 354 -6.50 -4.89 -12.62
N MET A 355 -6.92 -5.31 -13.84
CA MET A 355 -7.95 -6.32 -14.04
C MET A 355 -7.55 -7.29 -15.14
N TYR A 356 -7.70 -8.58 -14.90
CA TYR A 356 -7.35 -9.66 -15.82
C TYR A 356 -8.61 -10.40 -16.24
N VAL A 357 -8.78 -10.61 -17.55
CA VAL A 357 -9.95 -11.31 -18.09
C VAL A 357 -9.50 -12.58 -18.79
N TYR A 358 -10.14 -13.69 -18.45
CA TYR A 358 -9.88 -15.03 -18.96
C TYR A 358 -11.15 -15.60 -19.60
N TRP A 359 -10.98 -16.51 -20.56
CA TRP A 359 -12.02 -17.48 -20.90
C TRP A 359 -11.74 -18.77 -20.14
N VAL A 360 -12.78 -19.35 -19.55
CA VAL A 360 -12.70 -20.57 -18.76
C VAL A 360 -13.81 -21.50 -19.22
N ASP A 361 -13.45 -22.71 -19.65
CA ASP A 361 -14.42 -23.72 -20.09
C ASP A 361 -14.96 -24.51 -18.90
N ARG A 362 -14.09 -24.91 -17.98
CA ARG A 362 -14.43 -25.52 -16.69
C ARG A 362 -13.55 -24.97 -15.57
N TRP A 363 -14.11 -24.88 -14.38
CA TRP A 363 -13.38 -24.34 -13.24
C TRP A 363 -12.26 -25.29 -12.80
N GLY A 364 -11.04 -24.76 -12.65
CA GLY A 364 -9.87 -25.52 -12.17
C GLY A 364 -9.04 -26.24 -13.25
N GLU A 365 -9.34 -26.01 -14.54
CA GLU A 365 -8.60 -26.56 -15.69
C GLU A 365 -7.16 -26.11 -15.86
#